data_AF-A0AAN8JRX5-F1
#
_entry.id   AF-A0AAN8JRX5-F1
#
_cell.length_a   1.000
_cell.length_b   1.000
_cell.length_c   1.000
_cell.angle_alpha   90.00
_cell.angle_beta   90.00
_cell.angle_gamma   90.00
#
_symmetry.space_group_name_H-M   'P 1'
#
loop_
_entity.id
_entity.type
_entity.pdbx_description
1 polymer ?
#
loop_
_entity_poly.entity_id
_entity_poly.type
_entity_poly.pdbx_seq_one_letter_code
_entity_poly.pdbx_strand_id
1 'polypeptide(L)'
;MENLNQNAAVDTESTVRQFKEFLQQYNKLSEYCFADCVTDFTTRKVLDSEESCALNCLEKFLKMTQRISLRFQEHQLQQSGGINIQGMTK
;
A
#
# COMPACT_ATOMS: atom_id res chain seq x y z
N MET A 1 7.33 -13.55 42.24
CA MET A 1 7.96 -13.45 40.91
C MET A 1 6.89 -13.62 39.84
N GLU A 2 6.00 -12.65 39.66
CA GLU A 2 5.11 -12.60 38.48
C GLU A 2 4.96 -11.14 38.05
N ASN A 3 5.85 -10.72 37.16
CA ASN A 3 5.59 -9.66 36.18
C ASN A 3 6.76 -9.60 35.18
N LEU A 4 6.65 -10.36 34.10
CA LEU A 4 7.46 -10.22 32.88
C LEU A 4 6.68 -10.79 31.69
N ASN A 5 5.49 -10.27 31.35
CA ASN A 5 4.96 -10.44 29.99
C ASN A 5 3.79 -9.50 29.65
N GLN A 6 4.06 -8.21 29.47
CA GLN A 6 3.10 -7.31 28.82
C GLN A 6 3.57 -6.82 27.43
N ASN A 7 4.77 -7.23 26.99
CA ASN A 7 5.37 -6.76 25.75
C ASN A 7 5.26 -7.76 24.57
N ALA A 8 5.08 -9.08 24.81
CA ALA A 8 5.03 -10.05 23.70
C ALA A 8 3.65 -10.14 23.02
N ALA A 9 2.57 -9.84 23.74
CA ALA A 9 1.21 -9.87 23.19
C ALA A 9 0.95 -8.73 22.19
N VAL A 10 1.56 -7.56 22.42
CA VAL A 10 1.43 -6.36 21.57
C VAL A 10 2.06 -6.58 20.19
N ASP A 11 3.12 -7.38 20.10
CA ASP A 11 3.86 -7.65 18.86
C ASP A 11 3.13 -8.64 17.94
N THR A 12 2.47 -9.64 18.52
CA THR A 12 1.71 -10.64 17.76
C THR A 12 0.42 -10.04 17.20
N GLU A 13 -0.32 -9.25 17.98
CA GLU A 13 -1.56 -8.61 17.53
C GLU A 13 -1.33 -7.62 16.40
N SER A 14 -0.28 -6.78 16.52
CA SER A 14 0.10 -5.82 15.46
C SER A 14 0.55 -6.52 14.18
N THR A 15 1.31 -7.61 14.28
CA THR A 15 1.73 -8.44 13.14
C THR A 15 0.53 -9.07 12.43
N VAL A 16 -0.42 -9.66 13.18
CA VAL A 16 -1.64 -10.25 12.62
C VAL A 16 -2.47 -9.19 11.90
N ARG A 17 -2.58 -7.99 12.49
CA ARG A 17 -3.26 -6.86 11.85
C ARG A 17 -2.59 -6.44 10.54
N GLN A 18 -1.27 -6.27 10.52
CA GLN A 18 -0.53 -5.91 9.31
C GLN A 18 -0.71 -6.96 8.21
N PHE A 19 -0.69 -8.24 8.57
CA PHE A 19 -0.91 -9.32 7.61
C PHE A 19 -2.34 -9.30 7.04
N LYS A 20 -3.35 -9.04 7.88
CA LYS A 20 -4.73 -8.86 7.43
C LYS A 20 -4.87 -7.67 6.47
N GLU A 21 -4.27 -6.54 6.80
CA GLU A 21 -4.25 -5.35 5.93
C GLU A 21 -3.55 -5.65 4.59
N PHE A 22 -2.43 -6.39 4.62
CA PHE A 22 -1.76 -6.85 3.40
C PHE A 22 -2.67 -7.71 2.52
N LEU A 23 -3.37 -8.69 3.08
CA LEU A 23 -4.27 -9.56 2.31
C LEU A 23 -5.45 -8.78 1.71
N GLN A 24 -5.98 -7.79 2.44
CA GLN A 24 -7.01 -6.91 1.90
C GLN A 24 -6.50 -6.10 0.70
N GLN A 25 -5.28 -5.56 0.80
CA GLN A 25 -4.66 -4.82 -0.30
C GLN A 25 -4.31 -5.71 -1.48
N TYR A 26 -3.85 -6.95 -1.23
CA TYR A 26 -3.62 -7.96 -2.26
C TYR A 26 -4.90 -8.21 -3.07
N ASN A 27 -6.01 -8.51 -2.40
CA ASN A 27 -7.29 -8.79 -3.07
C ASN A 27 -7.77 -7.59 -3.90
N LYS A 28 -7.67 -6.38 -3.33
CA LYS A 28 -8.07 -5.14 -4.01
C LYS A 28 -7.24 -4.89 -5.28
N LEU A 29 -5.93 -5.11 -5.19
CA LEU A 29 -5.05 -4.96 -6.34
C LEU A 29 -5.32 -6.01 -7.41
N SER A 30 -5.54 -7.26 -7.01
CA SER A 30 -5.94 -8.33 -7.93
C SER A 30 -7.22 -7.99 -8.68
N GLU A 31 -8.24 -7.45 -7.98
CA GLU A 31 -9.49 -7.00 -8.60
C GLU A 31 -9.26 -5.88 -9.61
N TYR A 32 -8.49 -4.85 -9.25
CA TYR A 32 -8.20 -3.74 -10.17
C TYR A 32 -7.45 -4.20 -11.41
N CYS A 33 -6.36 -4.96 -11.25
CA CYS A 33 -5.58 -5.40 -12.41
C CYS A 33 -6.36 -6.40 -13.26
N PHE A 34 -7.22 -7.23 -12.67
CA PHE A 34 -8.12 -8.08 -13.45
C PHE A 34 -9.08 -7.24 -14.30
N ALA A 35 -9.76 -6.26 -13.70
CA ALA A 35 -10.73 -5.41 -14.39
C ALA A 35 -10.10 -4.55 -15.49
N ASP A 36 -8.87 -4.07 -15.29
CA ASP A 36 -8.18 -3.20 -16.25
C ASP A 36 -7.46 -3.97 -17.36
N CYS A 37 -6.98 -5.19 -17.09
CA CYS A 37 -6.09 -5.92 -18.01
C CYS A 37 -6.72 -7.14 -18.67
N VAL A 38 -7.66 -7.84 -18.03
CA VAL A 38 -8.28 -9.04 -18.61
C VAL A 38 -9.47 -8.60 -19.45
N THR A 39 -9.27 -8.65 -20.77
CA THR A 39 -10.21 -8.07 -21.74
C THR A 39 -10.67 -9.09 -22.78
N ASP A 40 -9.94 -10.20 -22.96
CA ASP A 40 -10.30 -11.26 -23.87
C ASP A 40 -10.87 -12.47 -23.11
N PHE A 41 -12.14 -12.79 -23.38
CA PHE A 41 -12.86 -13.91 -22.78
C PHE A 41 -13.10 -15.06 -23.75
N THR A 42 -12.38 -15.12 -24.88
CA THR A 42 -12.51 -16.19 -25.89
C THR A 42 -11.71 -17.44 -25.54
N THR A 43 -10.75 -17.35 -24.61
CA THR A 43 -9.93 -18.48 -24.16
C THR A 43 -9.87 -18.56 -22.62
N ARG A 44 -9.47 -19.72 -22.09
CA ARG A 44 -9.22 -19.91 -20.64
C ARG A 44 -7.77 -19.60 -20.24
N LYS A 45 -6.94 -19.14 -21.17
CA LYS A 45 -5.54 -18.79 -20.91
C LYS A 45 -5.43 -17.28 -20.80
N VAL A 46 -4.56 -16.81 -19.91
CA VAL A 46 -4.12 -15.41 -19.88
C VAL A 46 -3.23 -15.19 -21.10
N LEU A 47 -3.52 -14.17 -21.89
CA LEU A 47 -2.69 -13.82 -23.04
C LEU A 47 -1.42 -13.09 -22.60
N ASP A 48 -0.33 -13.20 -23.37
CA ASP A 48 0.94 -12.52 -23.07
C ASP A 48 0.78 -11.00 -22.89
N SER A 49 -0.16 -10.39 -23.62
CA SER A 49 -0.52 -8.97 -23.48
C SER A 49 -1.22 -8.65 -22.16
N GLU A 50 -2.11 -9.54 -21.69
CA GLU A 50 -2.81 -9.38 -20.42
C GLU A 50 -1.87 -9.62 -19.24
N GLU A 51 -0.95 -10.59 -19.36
CA GLU A 51 0.12 -10.83 -18.39
C GLU A 51 1.03 -9.60 -18.26
N SER A 52 1.50 -9.07 -19.39
CA SER A 52 2.33 -7.86 -19.42
C SER A 52 1.57 -6.66 -18.82
N CYS A 53 0.28 -6.51 -19.12
CA CYS A 53 -0.55 -5.47 -18.52
C CYS A 53 -0.65 -5.63 -16.99
N ALA A 54 -0.93 -6.84 -16.51
CA ALA A 54 -1.09 -7.10 -15.08
C ALA A 54 0.19 -6.82 -14.28
N LEU A 55 1.37 -7.16 -14.83
CA LEU A 55 2.67 -6.84 -14.23
C LEU A 55 2.90 -5.33 -14.14
N ASN A 56 2.61 -4.60 -15.23
CA ASN A 56 2.70 -3.14 -15.25
C ASN A 56 1.70 -2.48 -14.30
N CYS A 57 0.48 -3.03 -14.19
CA CYS A 57 -0.56 -2.58 -13.27
C CYS A 57 -0.08 -2.69 -11.81
N LEU A 58 0.45 -3.85 -11.42
CA LEU A 58 1.05 -4.08 -10.10
C LEU A 58 2.17 -3.08 -9.81
N GLU A 59 3.14 -2.95 -10.71
CA GLU A 59 4.27 -2.04 -10.52
C GLU A 59 3.81 -0.58 -10.37
N LYS A 60 2.90 -0.15 -11.25
CA LYS A 60 2.32 1.20 -11.21
C LYS A 60 1.57 1.45 -9.91
N PHE A 61 0.78 0.48 -9.45
CA PHE A 61 0.03 0.61 -8.20
C PHE A 61 0.94 0.77 -6.99
N LEU A 62 2.00 -0.04 -6.90
CA LEU A 62 2.95 0.04 -5.78
C LEU A 62 3.70 1.37 -5.78
N LYS A 63 4.23 1.80 -6.94
CA LYS A 63 4.92 3.09 -7.08
C LYS A 63 3.99 4.28 -6.76
N MET A 64 2.74 4.22 -7.23
CA MET A 64 1.73 5.23 -6.92
C MET A 64 1.44 5.27 -5.42
N THR A 65 1.19 4.12 -4.79
CA THR A 65 0.88 4.02 -3.35
C THR A 65 2.02 4.58 -2.51
N GLN A 66 3.27 4.26 -2.86
CA GLN A 66 4.46 4.83 -2.21
C GLN A 66 4.51 6.36 -2.37
N ARG A 67 4.30 6.86 -3.59
CA ARG A 67 4.32 8.30 -3.87
C ARG A 67 3.22 9.04 -3.12
N ILE A 68 2.00 8.51 -3.07
CA ILE A 68 0.88 9.08 -2.32
C ILE A 68 1.23 9.13 -0.84
N SER A 69 1.77 8.04 -0.29
CA SER A 69 2.16 7.96 1.14
C SER A 69 3.17 9.05 1.51
N LEU A 70 4.19 9.28 0.66
CA LEU A 70 5.17 10.36 0.86
C LEU A 70 4.50 11.75 0.90
N ARG A 71 3.65 12.06 -0.08
CA ARG A 71 2.97 13.36 -0.14
C ARG A 71 1.98 13.56 1.00
N PHE A 72 1.30 12.49 1.41
CA PHE A 72 0.41 12.51 2.54
C PHE A 72 1.16 12.81 3.84
N GLN A 73 2.32 12.19 4.05
CA GLN A 73 3.18 12.48 5.20
C GLN A 73 3.69 13.94 5.19
N GLU A 74 4.11 14.46 4.04
CA GLU A 74 4.49 15.88 3.90
C GLU A 74 3.35 16.82 4.34
N HIS A 75 2.11 16.54 3.91
CA HIS A 75 0.95 17.34 4.30
C HIS A 75 0.59 17.21 5.79
N GLN A 76 0.73 16.01 6.38
CA GLN A 76 0.51 15.83 7.81
C GLN A 76 1.48 16.64 8.65
N LEU A 77 2.75 16.72 8.24
CA LEU A 77 3.76 17.54 8.91
C LEU A 77 3.45 19.04 8.79
N GLN A 78 2.91 19.50 7.65
CA GLN A 78 2.45 20.88 7.49
C GLN A 78 1.24 21.24 8.36
N GLN A 79 0.30 20.30 8.57
CA GLN A 79 -0.88 20.54 9.41
C GLN A 79 -0.60 20.41 10.90
N SER A 80 0.27 19.49 11.30
CA SER A 80 0.66 19.29 12.70
C SER A 80 1.71 20.31 13.16
N GLY A 81 2.48 20.87 12.23
CA GLY A 81 3.43 21.95 12.47
C GLY A 81 2.89 23.31 12.01
N GLY A 82 2.31 24.07 12.94
CA GLY A 82 2.42 25.53 12.92
C GLY A 82 3.87 25.99 13.11
N ILE A 83 4.79 25.50 12.27
CA ILE A 83 6.20 25.88 12.25
C ILE A 83 6.33 26.91 11.13
N ASN A 84 6.64 28.12 11.57
CA ASN A 84 6.89 29.30 10.75
C ASN A 84 8.05 29.05 9.77
N ILE A 85 7.73 28.62 8.54
CA ILE A 85 8.70 28.42 7.45
C ILE A 85 9.11 29.75 6.77
N GLN A 86 8.68 30.90 7.30
CA GLN A 86 9.05 32.22 6.75
C GLN A 86 10.53 32.60 6.99
N GLY A 87 11.35 31.67 7.52
CA GLY A 87 12.75 31.91 7.89
C GLY A 87 13.84 31.23 7.06
N MET A 88 13.53 30.41 6.04
CA MET A 88 14.56 29.71 5.23
C MET A 88 14.66 30.18 3.76
N THR A 89 14.17 31.37 3.46
CA THR A 89 14.39 32.05 2.16
C THR A 89 14.78 33.52 2.34
N LYS A 90 15.82 33.75 3.15
CA LYS A 90 16.75 34.85 2.90
C LYS A 90 18.06 34.28 2.42
#